data_AF-A0A6B3WEH2-F1
#
_entry.id   AF-A0A6B3WEH2-F1
#
_cell.length_a   1.000
_cell.length_b   1.000
_cell.length_c   1.000
_cell.angle_alpha   90.00
_cell.angle_beta   90.00
_cell.angle_gamma   90.00
#
_symmetry.space_group_name_H-M   'P 1'
#
loop_
_entity.id
_entity.type
_entity.pdbx_description
1 polymer ?
#
loop_
_entity_poly.entity_id
_entity_poly.type
_entity_poly.pdbx_seq_one_letter_code
_entity_poly.pdbx_strand_id
1 'polypeptide(L)'
;MTCQSFPRRTHLAVAISAALVAPVAAQAAVVPVDGDTCTLADAITAANLDNTFGGCPAGSGKDTLVIQEPLTLSQELPRITSDLDMLGSFSSPITIIATSLDPGAQPKRHFHIGHSEGGSDTGPTVGLFGLNLMGGIAEGGPGIDGGGGGAALGGSIFIDSGDVLIRSVTFENNEARGGDGSNRGSNATGAGGGGGMGGDGGVGGDGLSGDPSATGGDGGSTAFGGGGGGGGDAFSAGGDGGGNFSGAGGAEGVSGEAGGFGGGAGGGGGQSEFGGPGAGGSGGFGGGGGGGGGSFGGGDTGGTGGFGGFGGGGGGGGNGEGNGGAGGNGGFGGGGGVGGNAEGPDGSSGSGGFGGGDALDAGSSGSGAGLGGAIFIRTGSLTIQNTTFESNLAAGGEGGGGQGLGGAIFALHTLSNANGNNQGMPLALPTVEGCDVTFSFNDAGNAGVSDTDNSDTFGTSRDDLDETCPPIFEDRFEDDS
;
A
#
# COMPACT_ATOMS: atom_id res chain seq x y z
N MET A 1 66.30 61.78 12.53
CA MET A 1 65.00 62.37 12.87
C MET A 1 64.12 62.29 11.63
N THR A 2 63.23 61.30 11.57
CA THR A 2 61.99 61.35 10.81
C THR A 2 61.10 60.24 11.36
N CYS A 3 60.01 60.69 11.98
CA CYS A 3 58.98 59.91 12.64
C CYS A 3 58.10 59.28 11.55
N GLN A 4 57.93 57.95 11.54
CA GLN A 4 56.88 57.30 10.75
C GLN A 4 55.81 56.76 11.71
N SER A 5 54.62 57.29 11.50
CA SER A 5 53.38 57.06 12.23
C SER A 5 52.80 55.67 11.96
N PHE A 6 52.46 54.95 13.04
CA PHE A 6 51.62 53.75 12.98
C PHE A 6 50.15 54.11 12.71
N PRO A 7 49.46 53.45 11.76
CA PRO A 7 48.02 53.57 11.65
C PRO A 7 47.31 52.79 12.78
N ARG A 8 46.30 53.46 13.32
CA ARG A 8 45.41 53.04 14.40
C ARG A 8 44.44 51.95 13.94
N ARG A 9 44.25 50.96 14.82
CA ARG A 9 42.98 50.37 15.30
C ARG A 9 41.72 50.64 14.45
N THR A 10 41.21 49.62 13.77
CA THR A 10 39.76 49.44 13.50
C THR A 10 39.40 48.02 13.00
N HIS A 11 39.82 46.96 13.69
CA HIS A 11 39.24 45.62 13.47
C HIS A 11 39.15 44.86 14.80
N LEU A 12 38.24 45.29 15.68
CA LEU A 12 37.90 44.54 16.89
C LEU A 12 36.46 44.86 17.32
N ALA A 13 35.49 44.61 16.44
CA ALA A 13 34.06 44.74 16.79
C ALA A 13 33.12 43.95 15.86
N VAL A 14 33.51 42.77 15.37
CA VAL A 14 32.59 41.85 14.63
C VAL A 14 32.82 40.38 15.01
N ALA A 15 33.17 40.10 16.27
CA ALA A 15 33.38 38.71 16.75
C ALA A 15 32.62 38.38 18.04
N ILE A 16 31.62 39.19 18.41
CA ILE A 16 30.79 38.97 19.61
C ILE A 16 29.32 39.23 19.26
N SER A 17 28.78 38.49 18.29
CA SER A 17 27.32 38.38 18.06
C SER A 17 26.92 37.03 17.44
N ALA A 18 27.85 36.07 17.31
CA ALA A 18 27.62 34.76 16.69
C ALA A 18 27.64 33.59 17.71
N ALA A 19 27.48 33.86 19.01
CA ALA A 19 27.68 32.87 20.07
C ALA A 19 26.44 32.60 20.96
N LEU A 20 25.22 32.93 20.50
CA LEU A 20 24.00 32.76 21.32
C LEU A 20 22.78 32.27 20.52
N VAL A 21 23.00 31.39 19.55
CA VAL A 21 21.95 30.46 19.10
C VAL A 21 22.50 29.06 19.29
N ALA A 22 22.66 28.65 20.56
CA ALA A 22 22.74 27.23 20.84
C ALA A 22 21.35 26.67 20.47
N PRO A 23 21.26 25.68 19.57
CA PRO A 23 19.99 24.99 19.34
C PRO A 23 19.55 24.48 20.70
N VAL A 24 18.40 24.98 21.18
CA VAL A 24 17.75 24.40 22.35
C VAL A 24 17.53 22.95 21.99
N ALA A 25 18.06 22.03 22.78
CA ALA A 25 17.80 20.61 22.58
C ALA A 25 16.29 20.46 22.49
N ALA A 26 15.84 20.11 21.29
CA ALA A 26 14.44 19.98 20.94
C ALA A 26 13.87 18.91 21.88
N GLN A 27 12.93 19.31 22.75
CA GLN A 27 12.34 18.37 23.70
C GLN A 27 11.17 17.70 23.01
N ALA A 28 11.07 16.37 23.17
CA ALA A 28 9.89 15.59 22.82
C ALA A 28 8.63 16.33 23.28
N ALA A 29 7.74 16.66 22.34
CA ALA A 29 6.51 17.36 22.68
C ALA A 29 5.45 16.38 23.15
N VAL A 30 4.71 16.75 24.20
CA VAL A 30 3.46 16.08 24.57
C VAL A 30 2.33 16.83 23.89
N VAL A 31 1.69 16.19 22.91
CA VAL A 31 0.63 16.77 22.09
C VAL A 31 -0.71 16.20 22.55
N PRO A 32 -1.58 16.98 23.21
CA PRO A 32 -2.91 16.51 23.58
C PRO A 32 -3.79 16.42 22.33
N VAL A 33 -4.39 15.24 22.10
CA VAL A 33 -5.33 14.99 21.01
C VAL A 33 -6.73 14.93 21.60
N ASP A 34 -7.46 16.02 21.44
CA ASP A 34 -8.80 16.23 22.00
C ASP A 34 -9.93 15.96 21.02
N GLY A 35 -9.62 15.71 19.73
CA GLY A 35 -10.60 15.46 18.69
C GLY A 35 -11.28 16.71 18.11
N ASP A 36 -11.13 17.86 18.76
CA ASP A 36 -11.82 19.12 18.42
C ASP A 36 -10.84 20.21 17.95
N THR A 37 -9.89 20.59 18.81
CA THR A 37 -8.91 21.66 18.53
C THR A 37 -7.61 21.12 18.00
N CYS A 38 -7.29 19.87 18.32
CA CYS A 38 -6.18 19.12 17.77
C CYS A 38 -6.69 17.72 17.42
N THR A 39 -7.07 17.54 16.15
CA THR A 39 -7.51 16.24 15.65
C THR A 39 -6.32 15.27 15.57
N LEU A 40 -6.58 13.96 15.58
CA LEU A 40 -5.50 12.98 15.43
C LEU A 40 -4.74 13.15 14.11
N ALA A 41 -5.44 13.48 13.02
CA ALA A 41 -4.82 13.75 11.73
C ALA A 41 -3.89 14.98 11.79
N ASP A 42 -4.34 16.05 12.44
CA ASP A 42 -3.54 17.27 12.59
C ASP A 42 -2.33 17.03 13.51
N ALA A 43 -2.49 16.23 14.56
CA ALA A 43 -1.42 15.88 15.49
C ALA A 43 -0.31 15.07 14.81
N ILE A 44 -0.67 14.07 14.01
CA ILE A 44 0.29 13.30 13.20
C ILE A 44 0.99 14.22 12.19
N THR A 45 0.25 15.13 11.53
CA THR A 45 0.83 16.08 10.59
C THR A 45 1.81 17.04 11.28
N ALA A 46 1.46 17.54 12.47
CA ALA A 46 2.31 18.42 13.26
C ALA A 46 3.61 17.73 13.69
N ALA A 47 3.53 16.47 14.13
CA ALA A 47 4.69 15.65 14.48
C ALA A 47 5.59 15.37 13.27
N ASN A 48 5.00 14.94 12.15
CA ASN A 48 5.74 14.67 10.92
C ASN A 48 6.50 15.90 10.38
N LEU A 49 5.95 17.10 10.56
CA LEU A 49 6.53 18.35 10.05
C LEU A 49 7.39 19.09 11.07
N ASP A 50 7.47 18.62 12.33
CA ASP A 50 8.04 19.35 13.46
C ASP A 50 7.53 20.81 13.53
N ASN A 51 6.23 21.02 13.27
CA ASN A 51 5.64 22.36 13.17
C ASN A 51 4.17 22.38 13.62
N THR A 52 3.68 23.55 14.05
CA THR A 52 2.28 23.70 14.44
C THR A 52 1.37 23.47 13.23
N PHE A 53 0.34 22.63 13.38
CA PHE A 53 -0.62 22.35 12.31
C PHE A 53 -2.01 22.10 12.91
N GLY A 54 -3.07 22.62 12.27
CA GLY A 54 -4.46 22.33 12.68
C GLY A 54 -4.82 22.63 14.14
N GLY A 55 -4.10 23.54 14.82
CA GLY A 55 -4.30 23.83 16.25
C GLY A 55 -3.43 22.99 17.19
N CYS A 56 -2.76 21.96 16.67
CA CYS A 56 -1.78 21.17 17.41
C CYS A 56 -0.44 21.91 17.56
N PRO A 57 0.19 21.86 18.75
CA PRO A 57 1.53 22.40 18.96
C PRO A 57 2.58 21.68 18.11
N ALA A 58 3.67 22.38 17.79
CA ALA A 58 4.82 21.80 17.11
C ALA A 58 5.52 20.78 18.00
N GLY A 59 5.87 19.64 17.39
CA GLY A 59 6.74 18.64 17.93
C GLY A 59 8.23 18.93 17.74
N SER A 60 9.07 18.10 18.35
CA SER A 60 10.47 17.98 17.94
C SER A 60 11.09 16.68 18.48
N GLY A 61 11.74 15.93 17.60
CA GLY A 61 12.26 14.60 17.94
C GLY A 61 11.13 13.59 18.06
N LYS A 62 11.21 12.64 19.01
CA LYS A 62 10.14 11.66 19.21
C LYS A 62 8.99 12.28 19.99
N ASP A 63 7.88 12.55 19.32
CA ASP A 63 6.71 13.17 19.97
C ASP A 63 5.85 12.15 20.72
N THR A 64 5.03 12.63 21.65
CA THR A 64 4.06 11.83 22.39
C THR A 64 2.67 12.40 22.20
N LEU A 65 1.83 11.71 21.43
CA LEU A 65 0.44 12.04 21.19
C LEU A 65 -0.43 11.40 22.28
N VAL A 66 -1.09 12.21 23.11
CA VAL A 66 -1.95 11.71 24.20
C VAL A 66 -3.41 11.81 23.76
N ILE A 67 -4.03 10.68 23.48
CA ILE A 67 -5.43 10.60 23.10
C ILE A 67 -6.28 10.80 24.35
N GLN A 68 -7.21 11.76 24.32
CA GLN A 68 -7.98 12.13 25.52
C GLN A 68 -9.37 11.49 25.57
N GLU A 69 -9.93 11.14 24.42
CA GLU A 69 -11.28 10.59 24.30
C GLU A 69 -11.39 9.63 23.10
N PRO A 70 -12.43 8.78 23.06
CA PRO A 70 -12.69 7.91 21.90
C PRO A 70 -12.87 8.70 20.61
N LEU A 71 -12.33 8.19 19.50
CA LEU A 71 -12.33 8.87 18.20
C LEU A 71 -13.00 8.02 17.12
N THR A 72 -13.75 8.64 16.22
CA THR A 72 -14.20 8.03 14.97
C THR A 72 -13.56 8.77 13.80
N LEU A 73 -12.87 8.04 12.93
CA LEU A 73 -12.15 8.63 11.82
C LEU A 73 -13.12 9.09 10.72
N SER A 74 -13.11 10.39 10.44
CA SER A 74 -13.88 10.98 9.33
C SER A 74 -13.19 10.75 7.98
N GLN A 75 -11.87 10.60 7.97
CA GLN A 75 -11.03 10.39 6.81
C GLN A 75 -9.82 9.52 7.16
N GLU A 76 -9.08 9.08 6.15
CA GLU A 76 -7.80 8.42 6.35
C GLU A 76 -6.79 9.32 7.06
N LEU A 77 -6.01 8.73 7.98
CA LEU A 77 -4.97 9.46 8.68
C LEU A 77 -3.74 9.67 7.80
N PRO A 78 -3.02 10.79 7.97
CA PRO A 78 -1.72 10.98 7.35
C PRO A 78 -0.76 9.83 7.73
N ARG A 79 0.08 9.45 6.77
CA ARG A 79 1.18 8.50 6.99
C ARG A 79 2.10 9.00 8.10
N ILE A 80 2.51 8.13 9.01
CA ILE A 80 3.46 8.41 10.06
C ILE A 80 4.88 8.23 9.50
N THR A 81 5.62 9.33 9.43
CA THR A 81 6.97 9.40 8.85
C THR A 81 8.03 9.88 9.83
N SER A 82 7.63 10.18 11.07
CA SER A 82 8.47 10.64 12.16
C SER A 82 8.34 9.70 13.36
N ASP A 83 9.34 9.73 14.24
CA ASP A 83 9.29 8.99 15.50
C ASP A 83 8.18 9.54 16.39
N LEU A 84 7.28 8.71 16.89
CA LEU A 84 6.24 9.14 17.81
C LEU A 84 5.71 8.02 18.70
N ASP A 85 5.14 8.36 19.84
CA ASP A 85 4.37 7.47 20.70
C ASP A 85 2.92 7.95 20.77
N MET A 86 1.96 7.03 20.62
CA MET A 86 0.55 7.28 20.86
C MET A 86 0.12 6.63 22.16
N LEU A 87 -0.32 7.45 23.11
CA LEU A 87 -0.75 7.04 24.43
C LEU A 87 -2.25 7.19 24.56
N GLY A 88 -2.94 6.06 24.73
CA GLY A 88 -4.29 5.99 25.26
C GLY A 88 -4.29 5.85 26.79
N SER A 89 -5.05 4.88 27.30
CA SER A 89 -5.21 4.64 28.73
C SER A 89 -5.14 3.15 29.07
N PHE A 90 -4.31 2.79 30.04
CA PHE A 90 -4.15 1.39 30.48
C PHE A 90 -5.30 0.89 31.37
N SER A 91 -6.02 1.79 32.04
CA SER A 91 -7.13 1.41 32.92
C SER A 91 -8.48 1.35 32.18
N SER A 92 -8.58 2.07 31.06
CA SER A 92 -9.77 2.11 30.20
C SER A 92 -9.31 2.45 28.79
N PRO A 93 -8.93 1.45 27.98
CA PRO A 93 -8.41 1.67 26.63
C PRO A 93 -9.30 2.61 25.82
N ILE A 94 -8.66 3.53 25.10
CA ILE A 94 -9.37 4.50 24.26
C ILE A 94 -9.62 3.89 22.90
N THR A 95 -10.87 3.87 22.47
CA THR A 95 -11.26 3.31 21.18
C THR A 95 -11.05 4.32 20.05
N ILE A 96 -10.37 3.89 18.99
CA ILE A 96 -10.32 4.58 17.69
C ILE A 96 -11.07 3.70 16.69
N ILE A 97 -12.14 4.23 16.10
CA ILE A 97 -13.00 3.55 15.14
C ILE A 97 -12.68 4.08 13.74
N ALA A 98 -12.21 3.21 12.84
CA ALA A 98 -11.83 3.65 11.49
C ALA A 98 -13.05 3.74 10.55
N THR A 99 -13.92 2.73 10.56
CA THR A 99 -15.10 2.72 9.68
C THR A 99 -16.37 2.99 10.48
N SER A 100 -17.20 3.92 9.98
CA SER A 100 -18.55 4.09 10.51
C SER A 100 -19.36 2.83 10.19
N LEU A 101 -20.30 2.46 11.07
CA LEU A 101 -21.27 1.38 10.80
C LEU A 101 -22.27 1.74 9.68
N ASP A 102 -22.10 2.88 9.02
CA ASP A 102 -22.95 3.35 7.93
C ASP A 102 -22.67 2.56 6.63
N PRO A 103 -23.73 2.01 5.98
CA PRO A 103 -23.60 1.37 4.69
C PRO A 103 -23.01 2.35 3.65
N GLY A 104 -21.84 2.00 3.08
CA GLY A 104 -21.16 2.81 2.06
C GLY A 104 -20.11 3.78 2.59
N ALA A 105 -19.74 3.71 3.87
CA ALA A 105 -18.54 4.37 4.36
C ALA A 105 -17.31 3.84 3.60
N GLN A 106 -16.46 4.75 3.14
CA GLN A 106 -15.19 4.37 2.50
C GLN A 106 -14.33 3.56 3.48
N PRO A 107 -13.64 2.50 3.02
CA PRO A 107 -12.72 1.74 3.85
C PRO A 107 -11.58 2.65 4.34
N LYS A 108 -11.21 2.53 5.61
CA LYS A 108 -10.16 3.33 6.24
C LYS A 108 -9.31 2.43 7.12
N ARG A 109 -8.00 2.61 7.05
CA ARG A 109 -7.05 2.08 8.03
C ARG A 109 -6.89 3.05 9.20
N HIS A 110 -6.46 2.54 10.35
CA HIS A 110 -6.02 3.40 11.44
C HIS A 110 -4.69 4.04 11.10
N PHE A 111 -3.68 3.25 10.76
CA PHE A 111 -2.32 3.79 10.61
C PHE A 111 -1.58 3.23 9.40
N HIS A 112 -0.83 4.12 8.76
CA HIS A 112 0.20 3.78 7.79
C HIS A 112 1.54 4.30 8.31
N ILE A 113 2.47 3.39 8.59
CA ILE A 113 3.76 3.70 9.23
C ILE A 113 4.89 3.44 8.24
N GLY A 114 5.84 4.37 8.14
CA GLY A 114 7.05 4.20 7.34
C GLY A 114 7.12 5.07 6.10
N HIS A 115 8.19 4.88 5.33
CA HIS A 115 8.48 5.65 4.12
C HIS A 115 8.69 4.73 2.92
N SER A 116 8.12 5.11 1.77
CA SER A 116 8.25 4.36 0.51
C SER A 116 9.16 5.05 -0.52
N GLU A 117 9.58 6.31 -0.30
CA GLU A 117 10.41 7.01 -1.28
C GLU A 117 11.90 6.67 -1.11
N GLY A 118 12.56 6.37 -2.22
CA GLY A 118 14.03 6.23 -2.28
C GLY A 118 14.62 4.89 -1.83
N GLY A 119 13.81 3.87 -1.53
CA GLY A 119 14.31 2.53 -1.18
C GLY A 119 15.06 2.47 0.16
N SER A 120 14.84 3.47 1.02
CA SER A 120 15.33 3.49 2.39
C SER A 120 14.43 2.61 3.27
N ASP A 121 14.93 1.46 3.69
CA ASP A 121 14.24 0.59 4.66
C ASP A 121 14.33 1.10 6.11
N THR A 122 14.97 2.26 6.36
CA THR A 122 14.91 2.92 7.67
C THR A 122 13.61 3.70 7.81
N GLY A 123 12.68 3.19 8.60
CA GLY A 123 11.44 3.87 8.96
C GLY A 123 11.50 4.51 10.37
N PRO A 124 10.40 5.15 10.81
CA PRO A 124 10.32 5.77 12.13
C PRO A 124 10.22 4.73 13.25
N THR A 125 10.50 5.16 14.47
CA THR A 125 10.19 4.44 15.70
C THR A 125 8.82 4.85 16.22
N VAL A 126 7.85 3.94 16.20
CA VAL A 126 6.47 4.21 16.60
C VAL A 126 6.04 3.34 17.78
N GLY A 127 5.50 3.94 18.83
CA GLY A 127 4.89 3.21 19.94
C GLY A 127 3.37 3.41 20.01
N LEU A 128 2.61 2.35 20.21
CA LEU A 128 1.16 2.37 20.40
C LEU A 128 0.81 1.74 21.74
N PHE A 129 0.13 2.49 22.63
CA PHE A 129 -0.05 2.08 24.02
C PHE A 129 -1.48 2.32 24.52
N GLY A 130 -2.14 1.28 25.05
CA GLY A 130 -3.41 1.46 25.76
C GLY A 130 -4.59 1.89 24.86
N LEU A 131 -4.68 1.34 23.65
CA LEU A 131 -5.68 1.69 22.63
C LEU A 131 -6.58 0.50 22.31
N ASN A 132 -7.80 0.77 21.84
CA ASN A 132 -8.62 -0.20 21.12
C ASN A 132 -8.78 0.28 19.67
N LEU A 133 -8.29 -0.48 18.70
CA LEU A 133 -8.34 -0.17 17.27
C LEU A 133 -9.39 -1.05 16.62
N MET A 134 -10.54 -0.44 16.30
CA MET A 134 -11.72 -1.16 15.85
C MET A 134 -12.11 -0.79 14.42
N GLY A 135 -12.49 -1.80 13.63
CA GLY A 135 -13.18 -1.62 12.35
C GLY A 135 -12.31 -1.00 11.26
N GLY A 136 -11.00 -1.22 11.29
CA GLY A 136 -10.09 -0.87 10.21
C GLY A 136 -10.36 -1.73 8.99
N ILE A 137 -10.44 -1.13 7.80
CA ILE A 137 -10.65 -1.86 6.55
C ILE A 137 -9.60 -1.44 5.53
N ALA A 138 -8.94 -2.44 4.95
CA ALA A 138 -8.11 -2.35 3.76
C ALA A 138 -8.80 -3.10 2.62
N GLU A 139 -8.96 -2.46 1.46
CA GLU A 139 -9.55 -3.07 0.27
C GLU A 139 -8.61 -2.91 -0.93
N GLY A 140 -8.43 -3.98 -1.69
CA GLY A 140 -7.73 -3.94 -2.98
C GLY A 140 -8.66 -3.43 -4.07
N GLY A 141 -8.13 -2.68 -5.04
CA GLY A 141 -8.92 -2.21 -6.15
C GLY A 141 -9.31 -3.37 -7.08
N PRO A 142 -10.54 -3.43 -7.61
CA PRO A 142 -10.89 -4.39 -8.63
C PRO A 142 -10.08 -4.13 -9.91
N GLY A 143 -9.73 -5.19 -10.62
CA GLY A 143 -9.30 -5.05 -12.01
C GLY A 143 -10.52 -4.81 -12.92
N ILE A 144 -10.31 -4.23 -14.11
CA ILE A 144 -11.40 -3.95 -15.06
C ILE A 144 -11.11 -4.59 -16.42
N ASP A 145 -12.15 -5.03 -17.13
CA ASP A 145 -12.09 -5.64 -18.47
C ASP A 145 -10.99 -6.69 -18.67
N GLY A 146 -10.89 -7.62 -17.71
CA GLY A 146 -9.90 -8.69 -17.72
C GLY A 146 -8.60 -8.34 -16.99
N GLY A 147 -8.48 -7.15 -16.41
CA GLY A 147 -7.41 -6.84 -15.44
C GLY A 147 -7.62 -7.60 -14.13
N GLY A 148 -6.51 -8.00 -13.48
CA GLY A 148 -6.52 -8.67 -12.18
C GLY A 148 -6.75 -7.70 -11.02
N GLY A 149 -7.30 -8.20 -9.91
CA GLY A 149 -7.54 -7.41 -8.69
C GLY A 149 -6.25 -7.10 -7.91
N GLY A 150 -6.22 -5.97 -7.21
CA GLY A 150 -5.14 -5.55 -6.33
C GLY A 150 -5.23 -6.13 -4.92
N ALA A 151 -4.15 -6.07 -4.14
CA ALA A 151 -4.09 -6.60 -2.78
C ALA A 151 -4.67 -5.63 -1.74
N ALA A 152 -5.17 -6.16 -0.63
CA ALA A 152 -5.36 -5.44 0.61
C ALA A 152 -4.35 -5.87 1.67
N LEU A 153 -3.67 -4.90 2.27
CA LEU A 153 -2.62 -5.12 3.26
C LEU A 153 -2.97 -4.38 4.55
N GLY A 154 -3.09 -5.11 5.67
CA GLY A 154 -3.17 -4.53 7.02
C GLY A 154 -4.46 -3.76 7.27
N GLY A 155 -5.56 -4.42 7.65
CA GLY A 155 -6.86 -3.75 7.81
C GLY A 155 -6.87 -2.60 8.83
N SER A 156 -6.10 -2.73 9.92
CA SER A 156 -5.89 -1.64 10.87
C SER A 156 -4.59 -0.88 10.60
N ILE A 157 -3.47 -1.59 10.49
CA ILE A 157 -2.14 -1.02 10.38
C ILE A 157 -1.39 -1.62 9.20
N PHE A 158 -0.86 -0.74 8.35
CA PHE A 158 0.14 -1.09 7.36
C PHE A 158 1.50 -0.50 7.74
N ILE A 159 2.46 -1.37 8.10
CA ILE A 159 3.85 -1.01 8.39
C ILE A 159 4.66 -1.23 7.12
N ASP A 160 4.86 -0.13 6.40
CA ASP A 160 5.75 -0.07 5.25
C ASP A 160 7.20 -0.25 5.71
N SER A 161 7.65 0.52 6.70
CA SER A 161 8.98 0.39 7.32
C SER A 161 9.01 1.01 8.71
N GLY A 162 9.98 0.60 9.54
CA GLY A 162 10.23 1.20 10.85
C GLY A 162 10.24 0.20 12.00
N ASP A 163 10.42 0.71 13.21
CA ASP A 163 10.44 -0.04 14.45
C ASP A 163 9.18 0.26 15.25
N VAL A 164 8.28 -0.71 15.37
CA VAL A 164 6.95 -0.51 15.96
C VAL A 164 6.81 -1.32 17.24
N LEU A 165 6.49 -0.63 18.34
CA LEU A 165 6.16 -1.24 19.63
C LEU A 165 4.66 -1.11 19.89
N ILE A 166 3.98 -2.23 20.07
CA ILE A 166 2.57 -2.29 20.41
C ILE A 166 2.44 -2.88 21.81
N ARG A 167 1.83 -2.16 22.74
CA ARG A 167 1.64 -2.65 24.10
C ARG A 167 0.28 -2.31 24.69
N SER A 168 -0.40 -3.32 25.22
CA SER A 168 -1.73 -3.14 25.82
C SER A 168 -2.72 -2.53 24.82
N VAL A 169 -2.72 -3.07 23.60
CA VAL A 169 -3.64 -2.67 22.54
C VAL A 169 -4.62 -3.81 22.25
N THR A 170 -5.84 -3.47 21.87
CA THR A 170 -6.80 -4.41 21.30
C THR A 170 -7.01 -4.07 19.82
N PHE A 171 -6.97 -5.08 18.96
CA PHE A 171 -7.36 -5.00 17.55
C PHE A 171 -8.66 -5.78 17.35
N GLU A 172 -9.73 -5.09 17.01
CA GLU A 172 -11.07 -5.69 16.95
C GLU A 172 -11.74 -5.46 15.58
N ASN A 173 -12.26 -6.52 14.97
CA ASN A 173 -13.06 -6.43 13.73
C ASN A 173 -12.36 -5.69 12.58
N ASN A 174 -11.04 -5.86 12.44
CA ASN A 174 -10.30 -5.28 11.32
C ASN A 174 -10.28 -6.24 10.13
N GLU A 175 -10.35 -5.71 8.91
CA GLU A 175 -10.49 -6.49 7.70
C GLU A 175 -9.49 -6.08 6.61
N ALA A 176 -8.85 -7.07 5.99
CA ALA A 176 -8.12 -6.90 4.73
C ALA A 176 -8.78 -7.76 3.64
N ARG A 177 -9.35 -7.11 2.62
CA ARG A 177 -10.05 -7.77 1.50
C ARG A 177 -9.39 -7.49 0.16
N GLY A 178 -8.90 -8.52 -0.51
CA GLY A 178 -8.36 -8.40 -1.85
C GLY A 178 -9.39 -7.88 -2.86
N GLY A 179 -8.93 -7.19 -3.90
CA GLY A 179 -9.79 -6.68 -4.96
C GLY A 179 -10.25 -7.78 -5.90
N ASP A 180 -11.44 -7.62 -6.47
CA ASP A 180 -12.02 -8.62 -7.35
C ASP A 180 -11.30 -8.70 -8.70
N GLY A 181 -11.27 -9.91 -9.26
CA GLY A 181 -11.00 -10.07 -10.67
C GLY A 181 -12.23 -9.64 -11.49
N SER A 182 -11.99 -9.12 -12.69
CA SER A 182 -13.07 -8.83 -13.65
C SER A 182 -13.12 -9.86 -14.75
N ASN A 183 -14.35 -10.09 -15.23
CA ASN A 183 -14.52 -10.74 -16.51
C ASN A 183 -14.17 -9.76 -17.63
N ARG A 184 -13.69 -10.31 -18.74
CA ARG A 184 -13.53 -9.52 -19.95
C ARG A 184 -14.88 -9.21 -20.58
N GLY A 185 -15.14 -7.95 -20.90
CA GLY A 185 -16.26 -7.57 -21.76
C GLY A 185 -16.14 -8.17 -23.16
N SER A 186 -17.21 -8.76 -23.70
CA SER A 186 -17.20 -9.44 -25.01
C SER A 186 -16.87 -8.53 -26.20
N ASN A 187 -16.81 -7.22 -25.98
CA ASN A 187 -16.81 -6.18 -27.01
C ASN A 187 -15.62 -5.20 -26.91
N ALA A 188 -14.84 -5.25 -25.82
CA ALA A 188 -13.72 -4.35 -25.62
C ALA A 188 -12.54 -4.80 -26.48
N THR A 189 -11.99 -3.89 -27.29
CA THR A 189 -10.86 -4.19 -28.18
C THR A 189 -9.53 -3.97 -27.49
N GLY A 190 -9.42 -2.87 -26.72
CA GLY A 190 -8.41 -2.71 -25.68
C GLY A 190 -8.77 -3.53 -24.44
N ALA A 191 -7.76 -3.95 -23.69
CA ALA A 191 -7.98 -4.58 -22.40
C ALA A 191 -7.96 -3.55 -21.27
N GLY A 192 -8.62 -3.84 -20.15
CA GLY A 192 -8.58 -2.95 -18.99
C GLY A 192 -7.31 -3.14 -18.15
N GLY A 193 -7.09 -2.18 -17.26
CA GLY A 193 -5.98 -2.18 -16.31
C GLY A 193 -6.23 -3.07 -15.09
N GLY A 194 -5.15 -3.50 -14.44
CA GLY A 194 -5.21 -4.18 -13.15
C GLY A 194 -5.51 -3.21 -12.01
N GLY A 195 -6.12 -3.69 -10.93
CA GLY A 195 -6.35 -2.90 -9.72
C GLY A 195 -5.08 -2.70 -8.90
N GLY A 196 -5.01 -1.58 -8.17
CA GLY A 196 -3.95 -1.26 -7.21
C GLY A 196 -4.36 -1.55 -5.75
N MET A 197 -3.60 -1.05 -4.79
CA MET A 197 -3.94 -1.11 -3.35
C MET A 197 -5.07 -0.12 -2.97
N GLY A 198 -6.25 -0.33 -3.55
CA GLY A 198 -7.47 0.47 -3.35
C GLY A 198 -7.94 1.24 -4.59
N GLY A 199 -7.11 1.33 -5.64
CA GLY A 199 -7.48 1.99 -6.90
C GLY A 199 -7.95 1.01 -7.97
N ASP A 200 -9.13 1.25 -8.54
CA ASP A 200 -9.70 0.42 -9.62
C ASP A 200 -8.86 0.50 -10.90
N GLY A 201 -8.83 -0.58 -11.68
CA GLY A 201 -8.28 -0.57 -13.03
C GLY A 201 -9.01 0.38 -13.99
N GLY A 202 -8.33 0.81 -15.04
CA GLY A 202 -8.90 1.60 -16.13
C GLY A 202 -9.69 0.74 -17.11
N VAL A 203 -10.79 1.28 -17.65
CA VAL A 203 -11.66 0.62 -18.65
C VAL A 203 -10.93 0.48 -19.98
N GLY A 204 -11.08 -0.64 -20.68
CA GLY A 204 -10.52 -0.81 -22.03
C GLY A 204 -11.27 0.02 -23.09
N GLY A 205 -10.60 0.39 -24.19
CA GLY A 205 -11.26 1.09 -25.29
C GLY A 205 -12.31 0.24 -26.03
N ASP A 206 -13.55 0.74 -26.08
CA ASP A 206 -14.71 0.14 -26.77
C ASP A 206 -14.75 0.50 -28.27
N GLY A 207 -14.15 -0.35 -29.12
CA GLY A 207 -13.95 -0.06 -30.55
C GLY A 207 -15.17 -0.23 -31.48
N LEU A 208 -16.40 -0.40 -30.97
CA LEU A 208 -17.56 -0.78 -31.79
C LEU A 208 -18.44 0.38 -32.29
N SER A 209 -18.22 1.63 -31.85
CA SER A 209 -19.10 2.75 -32.20
C SER A 209 -18.62 3.61 -33.38
N GLY A 210 -17.40 3.38 -33.91
CA GLY A 210 -16.80 4.29 -34.89
C GLY A 210 -16.58 5.70 -34.33
N ASP A 211 -16.52 5.81 -33.00
CA ASP A 211 -16.18 7.04 -32.29
C ASP A 211 -14.66 7.07 -32.10
N PRO A 212 -13.91 7.91 -32.82
CA PRO A 212 -12.45 8.03 -32.71
C PRO A 212 -11.99 8.67 -31.39
N SER A 213 -12.84 8.69 -30.36
CA SER A 213 -12.55 9.25 -29.04
C SER A 213 -12.60 8.24 -27.89
N ALA A 214 -12.76 6.94 -28.17
CA ALA A 214 -12.74 5.90 -27.14
C ALA A 214 -11.30 5.58 -26.69
N THR A 215 -10.68 6.54 -26.00
CA THR A 215 -9.43 6.36 -25.25
C THR A 215 -9.61 5.30 -24.17
N GLY A 216 -8.54 4.58 -23.87
CA GLY A 216 -8.50 3.77 -22.65
C GLY A 216 -8.80 4.64 -21.43
N GLY A 217 -9.60 4.12 -20.50
CA GLY A 217 -9.92 4.83 -19.26
C GLY A 217 -8.69 4.95 -18.36
N ASP A 218 -8.56 6.08 -17.69
CA ASP A 218 -7.53 6.26 -16.66
C ASP A 218 -7.78 5.32 -15.47
N GLY A 219 -6.71 4.92 -14.80
CA GLY A 219 -6.81 4.15 -13.57
C GLY A 219 -7.33 4.97 -12.39
N GLY A 220 -8.09 4.32 -11.50
CA GLY A 220 -8.54 4.90 -10.24
C GLY A 220 -7.34 5.28 -9.36
N SER A 221 -7.42 6.43 -8.69
CA SER A 221 -6.34 6.94 -7.83
C SER A 221 -6.76 6.91 -6.36
N THR A 222 -5.91 6.34 -5.50
CA THR A 222 -6.04 6.43 -4.04
C THR A 222 -4.72 6.86 -3.39
N ALA A 223 -4.74 7.08 -2.07
CA ALA A 223 -3.56 7.45 -1.30
C ALA A 223 -2.46 6.37 -1.26
N PHE A 224 -2.78 5.10 -1.55
CA PHE A 224 -1.83 3.97 -1.42
C PHE A 224 -1.39 3.36 -2.75
N GLY A 225 -2.15 3.59 -3.81
CA GLY A 225 -1.89 2.99 -5.11
C GLY A 225 -2.98 3.32 -6.12
N GLY A 226 -2.57 3.42 -7.39
CA GLY A 226 -3.49 3.56 -8.50
C GLY A 226 -3.74 2.24 -9.23
N GLY A 227 -4.90 2.11 -9.87
CA GLY A 227 -5.10 1.06 -10.87
C GLY A 227 -4.40 1.43 -12.18
N GLY A 228 -4.08 0.43 -13.00
CA GLY A 228 -3.46 0.63 -14.30
C GLY A 228 -4.39 1.29 -15.30
N GLY A 229 -3.85 2.03 -16.26
CA GLY A 229 -4.63 2.62 -17.35
C GLY A 229 -5.14 1.55 -18.33
N GLY A 230 -6.31 1.75 -18.91
CA GLY A 230 -6.87 0.86 -19.93
C GLY A 230 -6.14 0.99 -21.27
N GLY A 231 -6.06 -0.10 -22.03
CA GLY A 231 -5.53 -0.08 -23.40
C GLY A 231 -6.44 0.70 -24.34
N GLY A 232 -5.84 1.41 -25.31
CA GLY A 232 -6.58 2.17 -26.31
C GLY A 232 -7.37 1.28 -27.28
N ASP A 233 -8.32 1.89 -27.99
CA ASP A 233 -9.01 1.31 -29.15
C ASP A 233 -8.33 1.66 -30.48
N ALA A 234 -8.97 1.37 -31.62
CA ALA A 234 -8.42 1.44 -32.98
C ALA A 234 -7.66 2.72 -33.34
N PHE A 235 -8.02 3.85 -32.72
CA PHE A 235 -7.50 5.18 -33.06
C PHE A 235 -7.13 6.02 -31.82
N SER A 236 -7.01 5.37 -30.66
CA SER A 236 -6.87 6.11 -29.41
C SER A 236 -5.64 5.69 -28.61
N ALA A 237 -5.13 6.65 -27.85
CA ALA A 237 -4.11 6.37 -26.85
C ALA A 237 -4.66 5.47 -25.74
N GLY A 238 -3.75 4.76 -25.06
CA GLY A 238 -4.06 4.15 -23.78
C GLY A 238 -4.37 5.22 -22.73
N GLY A 239 -5.09 4.83 -21.69
CA GLY A 239 -5.31 5.67 -20.51
C GLY A 239 -4.06 5.77 -19.64
N ASP A 240 -3.96 6.83 -18.86
CA ASP A 240 -2.89 6.99 -17.89
C ASP A 240 -3.11 6.05 -16.69
N GLY A 241 -2.02 5.66 -16.03
CA GLY A 241 -2.14 4.99 -14.73
C GLY A 241 -2.72 5.92 -13.66
N GLY A 242 -3.31 5.34 -12.61
CA GLY A 242 -3.67 6.08 -11.40
C GLY A 242 -2.48 6.31 -10.46
N GLY A 243 -2.66 7.21 -9.50
CA GLY A 243 -1.72 7.46 -8.40
C GLY A 243 -0.62 8.49 -8.71
N ASN A 244 0.19 8.82 -7.69
CA ASN A 244 1.35 9.68 -7.88
C ASN A 244 2.43 8.93 -8.68
N PHE A 245 3.07 9.64 -9.61
CA PHE A 245 4.07 9.07 -10.54
C PHE A 245 3.51 7.96 -11.44
N SER A 246 2.25 8.09 -11.86
CA SER A 246 1.67 7.18 -12.84
C SER A 246 2.41 7.21 -14.18
N GLY A 247 2.41 6.06 -14.84
CA GLY A 247 2.89 5.94 -16.20
C GLY A 247 1.88 6.52 -17.18
N ALA A 248 2.37 7.33 -18.13
CA ALA A 248 1.55 7.85 -19.20
C ALA A 248 1.05 6.74 -20.14
N GLY A 249 -0.16 6.90 -20.66
CA GLY A 249 -0.72 6.08 -21.71
C GLY A 249 0.10 6.16 -23.00
N GLY A 250 0.23 5.02 -23.68
CA GLY A 250 0.91 4.93 -24.96
C GLY A 250 0.10 5.61 -26.06
N ALA A 251 0.76 6.44 -26.87
CA ALA A 251 0.22 6.89 -28.15
C ALA A 251 0.09 5.71 -29.13
N GLU A 252 -0.50 5.95 -30.31
CA GLU A 252 -0.70 4.91 -31.33
C GLU A 252 0.59 4.11 -31.62
N GLY A 253 0.56 2.79 -31.39
CA GLY A 253 1.66 1.84 -31.60
C GLY A 253 2.78 1.94 -30.58
N VAL A 254 2.58 2.71 -29.50
CA VAL A 254 3.55 2.92 -28.44
C VAL A 254 3.08 2.23 -27.18
N SER A 255 4.01 1.56 -26.48
CA SER A 255 3.76 1.01 -25.17
C SER A 255 3.45 2.10 -24.15
N GLY A 256 2.60 1.79 -23.17
CA GLY A 256 2.42 2.64 -22.00
C GLY A 256 3.67 2.69 -21.13
N GLU A 257 3.86 3.79 -20.41
CA GLU A 257 4.98 3.94 -19.50
C GLU A 257 4.73 3.15 -18.20
N ALA A 258 5.81 2.67 -17.58
CA ALA A 258 5.72 2.03 -16.27
C ALA A 258 5.44 3.08 -15.17
N GLY A 259 4.70 2.69 -14.14
CA GLY A 259 4.50 3.51 -12.96
C GLY A 259 5.77 3.63 -12.12
N GLY A 260 5.89 4.74 -11.41
CA GLY A 260 7.00 5.02 -10.50
C GLY A 260 6.81 4.42 -9.09
N PHE A 261 7.84 4.61 -8.25
CA PHE A 261 7.71 4.38 -6.81
C PHE A 261 6.71 5.36 -6.20
N GLY A 262 5.85 4.90 -5.28
CA GLY A 262 4.88 5.75 -4.58
C GLY A 262 3.43 5.65 -5.08
N GLY A 263 3.00 4.50 -5.59
CA GLY A 263 1.60 4.28 -5.99
C GLY A 263 1.35 4.33 -7.49
N GLY A 264 2.36 4.65 -8.30
CA GLY A 264 2.19 4.85 -9.74
C GLY A 264 1.79 3.56 -10.44
N ALA A 265 0.66 3.58 -11.12
CA ALA A 265 0.24 2.48 -11.98
C ALA A 265 0.81 2.62 -13.40
N GLY A 266 0.85 1.52 -14.14
CA GLY A 266 1.29 1.55 -15.54
C GLY A 266 0.24 2.13 -16.49
N GLY A 267 0.69 2.87 -17.50
CA GLY A 267 -0.19 3.38 -18.55
C GLY A 267 -0.63 2.29 -19.52
N GLY A 268 -1.80 2.47 -20.14
CA GLY A 268 -2.29 1.54 -21.17
C GLY A 268 -1.47 1.61 -22.45
N GLY A 269 -1.40 0.51 -23.20
CA GLY A 269 -0.79 0.49 -24.52
C GLY A 269 -1.68 1.16 -25.57
N GLY A 270 -1.10 1.93 -26.49
CA GLY A 270 -1.82 2.47 -27.63
C GLY A 270 -1.87 1.48 -28.79
N GLN A 271 -2.92 1.53 -29.60
CA GLN A 271 -3.06 0.62 -30.76
C GLN A 271 -2.33 1.12 -32.00
N SER A 272 -2.12 0.26 -32.98
CA SER A 272 -1.59 0.68 -34.29
C SER A 272 -2.28 -0.05 -35.43
N GLU A 273 -2.58 0.70 -36.50
CA GLU A 273 -3.16 0.19 -37.75
C GLU A 273 -2.09 -0.46 -38.66
N PHE A 274 -0.81 -0.13 -38.47
CA PHE A 274 0.28 -0.55 -39.38
C PHE A 274 1.56 -1.01 -38.64
N GLY A 275 1.46 -1.32 -37.36
CA GLY A 275 2.54 -1.76 -36.49
C GLY A 275 1.97 -2.53 -35.30
N GLY A 276 2.78 -3.35 -34.64
CA GLY A 276 2.29 -4.11 -33.49
C GLY A 276 1.74 -3.16 -32.40
N PRO A 277 0.62 -3.50 -31.75
CA PRO A 277 0.06 -2.68 -30.70
C PRO A 277 0.97 -2.59 -29.48
N GLY A 278 0.82 -1.47 -28.76
CA GLY A 278 1.57 -1.17 -27.56
C GLY A 278 1.26 -2.13 -26.42
N ALA A 279 2.31 -2.55 -25.72
CA ALA A 279 2.15 -3.23 -24.43
C ALA A 279 1.72 -2.23 -23.34
N GLY A 280 0.96 -2.69 -22.36
CA GLY A 280 0.70 -1.93 -21.15
C GLY A 280 1.96 -1.76 -20.29
N GLY A 281 2.08 -0.62 -19.62
CA GLY A 281 3.15 -0.36 -18.66
C GLY A 281 3.01 -1.21 -17.39
N SER A 282 4.12 -1.55 -16.76
CA SER A 282 4.09 -2.24 -15.46
C SER A 282 3.75 -1.27 -14.32
N GLY A 283 3.05 -1.74 -13.29
CA GLY A 283 2.78 -0.97 -12.08
C GLY A 283 3.98 -0.92 -11.13
N GLY A 284 4.04 0.14 -10.32
CA GLY A 284 4.99 0.32 -9.23
C GLY A 284 4.47 -0.20 -7.88
N PHE A 285 5.04 0.28 -6.77
CA PHE A 285 4.52 -0.04 -5.44
C PHE A 285 3.06 0.41 -5.31
N GLY A 286 2.14 -0.51 -5.04
CA GLY A 286 0.70 -0.27 -4.95
C GLY A 286 -0.02 -0.11 -6.28
N GLY A 287 0.71 -0.08 -7.40
CA GLY A 287 0.19 0.22 -8.73
C GLY A 287 -0.19 -1.02 -9.53
N GLY A 288 -1.36 -0.98 -10.16
CA GLY A 288 -1.78 -1.98 -11.15
C GLY A 288 -1.01 -1.88 -12.48
N GLY A 289 -0.97 -2.98 -13.23
CA GLY A 289 -0.44 -3.00 -14.60
C GLY A 289 -1.41 -2.43 -15.62
N GLY A 290 -0.92 -1.70 -16.62
CA GLY A 290 -1.73 -1.14 -17.70
C GLY A 290 -2.26 -2.20 -18.67
N GLY A 291 -3.41 -1.96 -19.28
CA GLY A 291 -4.00 -2.83 -20.29
C GLY A 291 -3.23 -2.80 -21.62
N GLY A 292 -3.16 -3.93 -22.30
CA GLY A 292 -2.60 -4.00 -23.66
C GLY A 292 -3.51 -3.34 -24.69
N GLY A 293 -2.92 -2.63 -25.66
CA GLY A 293 -3.66 -2.12 -26.81
C GLY A 293 -4.17 -3.28 -27.66
N GLY A 294 -5.39 -3.20 -28.19
CA GLY A 294 -5.86 -4.17 -29.18
C GLY A 294 -5.21 -3.97 -30.56
N SER A 295 -5.70 -4.66 -31.58
CA SER A 295 -5.26 -4.50 -32.96
C SER A 295 -6.42 -4.64 -33.93
N PHE A 296 -6.40 -3.85 -35.00
CA PHE A 296 -7.30 -3.95 -36.15
C PHE A 296 -6.46 -4.12 -37.40
N GLY A 297 -6.70 -5.18 -38.16
CA GLY A 297 -5.83 -5.60 -39.27
C GLY A 297 -5.52 -7.09 -39.26
N GLY A 298 -5.85 -7.75 -40.37
CA GLY A 298 -5.76 -9.20 -40.48
C GLY A 298 -4.34 -9.72 -40.30
N GLY A 299 -4.08 -10.37 -39.15
CA GLY A 299 -2.82 -11.04 -38.83
C GLY A 299 -2.02 -10.46 -37.67
N ASP A 300 -2.44 -9.32 -37.10
CA ASP A 300 -1.69 -8.69 -36.01
C ASP A 300 -1.98 -9.32 -34.64
N THR A 301 -1.00 -9.22 -33.73
CA THR A 301 -1.08 -9.74 -32.36
C THR A 301 -1.42 -8.62 -31.39
N GLY A 302 -2.43 -8.81 -30.54
CA GLY A 302 -2.80 -7.84 -29.51
C GLY A 302 -1.63 -7.51 -28.56
N GLY A 303 -1.66 -6.33 -27.97
CA GLY A 303 -0.65 -5.83 -27.04
C GLY A 303 -0.69 -6.61 -25.75
N THR A 304 0.46 -6.90 -25.14
CA THR A 304 0.51 -7.59 -23.84
C THR A 304 0.09 -6.66 -22.71
N GLY A 305 -0.60 -7.19 -21.71
CA GLY A 305 -0.88 -6.47 -20.47
C GLY A 305 0.39 -6.25 -19.65
N GLY A 306 0.44 -5.16 -18.90
CA GLY A 306 1.53 -4.82 -18.00
C GLY A 306 1.49 -5.64 -16.70
N PHE A 307 2.66 -5.91 -16.12
CA PHE A 307 2.74 -6.59 -14.82
C PHE A 307 2.29 -5.69 -13.68
N GLY A 308 1.64 -6.28 -12.67
CA GLY A 308 1.39 -5.59 -11.41
C GLY A 308 2.68 -5.41 -10.59
N GLY A 309 2.74 -4.34 -9.80
CA GLY A 309 3.79 -4.14 -8.80
C GLY A 309 3.41 -4.69 -7.42
N PHE A 310 4.12 -4.31 -6.37
CA PHE A 310 3.78 -4.75 -5.00
C PHE A 310 2.33 -4.38 -4.64
N GLY A 311 1.44 -5.34 -4.45
CA GLY A 311 0.02 -5.12 -4.18
C GLY A 311 -0.84 -4.80 -5.41
N GLY A 312 -0.27 -4.78 -6.63
CA GLY A 312 -1.00 -4.47 -7.86
C GLY A 312 -1.35 -5.72 -8.69
N GLY A 313 -2.53 -5.74 -9.29
CA GLY A 313 -2.95 -6.74 -10.27
C GLY A 313 -2.33 -6.50 -11.65
N GLY A 314 -2.28 -7.55 -12.48
CA GLY A 314 -1.81 -7.46 -13.86
C GLY A 314 -2.87 -6.90 -14.81
N GLY A 315 -2.45 -6.16 -15.84
CA GLY A 315 -3.34 -5.66 -16.88
C GLY A 315 -3.79 -6.77 -17.84
N GLY A 316 -4.97 -6.62 -18.45
CA GLY A 316 -5.40 -7.58 -19.49
C GLY A 316 -4.58 -7.43 -20.77
N GLY A 317 -4.46 -8.50 -21.55
CA GLY A 317 -3.84 -8.46 -22.89
C GLY A 317 -4.84 -8.05 -23.95
N GLY A 318 -4.49 -7.14 -24.86
CA GLY A 318 -5.38 -6.61 -25.90
C GLY A 318 -5.84 -7.67 -26.91
N ASN A 319 -6.97 -7.43 -27.57
CA ASN A 319 -7.45 -8.32 -28.63
C ASN A 319 -6.62 -8.16 -29.91
N GLY A 320 -6.48 -9.21 -30.71
CA GLY A 320 -5.89 -9.11 -32.04
C GLY A 320 -6.68 -9.90 -33.06
N GLU A 321 -6.70 -9.49 -34.32
CA GLU A 321 -7.32 -10.31 -35.38
C GLU A 321 -6.49 -11.57 -35.65
N GLY A 322 -5.16 -11.50 -35.49
CA GLY A 322 -4.26 -12.65 -35.61
C GLY A 322 -4.16 -13.47 -34.33
N ASN A 323 -3.51 -12.93 -33.30
CA ASN A 323 -3.37 -13.58 -31.99
C ASN A 323 -3.74 -12.61 -30.86
N GLY A 324 -4.22 -13.13 -29.74
CA GLY A 324 -4.47 -12.32 -28.56
C GLY A 324 -3.16 -11.92 -27.86
N GLY A 325 -3.11 -10.72 -27.29
CA GLY A 325 -1.99 -10.32 -26.42
C GLY A 325 -1.99 -11.10 -25.11
N ALA A 326 -0.84 -11.46 -24.55
CA ALA A 326 -0.80 -12.11 -23.24
C ALA A 326 -1.27 -11.16 -22.12
N GLY A 327 -1.96 -11.69 -21.12
CA GLY A 327 -2.28 -10.97 -19.89
C GLY A 327 -1.04 -10.73 -19.04
N GLY A 328 -1.05 -9.66 -18.26
CA GLY A 328 0.01 -9.35 -17.29
C GLY A 328 -0.11 -10.23 -16.05
N ASN A 329 1.02 -10.70 -15.54
CA ASN A 329 1.09 -11.30 -14.21
C ASN A 329 0.81 -10.26 -13.10
N GLY A 330 0.09 -10.67 -12.06
CA GLY A 330 -0.06 -9.90 -10.83
C GLY A 330 1.25 -9.77 -10.06
N GLY A 331 1.37 -8.75 -9.23
CA GLY A 331 2.49 -8.62 -8.30
C GLY A 331 2.21 -9.23 -6.94
N PHE A 332 3.03 -8.95 -5.92
CA PHE A 332 2.83 -9.52 -4.58
C PHE A 332 1.42 -9.23 -4.05
N GLY A 333 0.59 -10.25 -3.82
CA GLY A 333 -0.81 -10.10 -3.44
C GLY A 333 -1.78 -9.72 -4.58
N GLY A 334 -1.30 -9.43 -5.79
CA GLY A 334 -2.15 -9.05 -6.93
C GLY A 334 -2.51 -10.23 -7.82
N GLY A 335 -3.72 -10.19 -8.40
CA GLY A 335 -4.20 -11.19 -9.35
C GLY A 335 -3.64 -11.01 -10.76
N GLY A 336 -3.62 -12.09 -11.54
CA GLY A 336 -3.23 -12.07 -12.95
C GLY A 336 -4.30 -11.48 -13.88
N GLY A 337 -3.89 -10.90 -15.01
CA GLY A 337 -4.77 -10.41 -16.07
C GLY A 337 -5.07 -11.48 -17.13
N VAL A 338 -6.23 -11.40 -17.77
CA VAL A 338 -6.69 -12.31 -18.83
C VAL A 338 -5.97 -12.01 -20.14
N GLY A 339 -5.70 -13.03 -20.96
CA GLY A 339 -5.17 -12.87 -22.30
C GLY A 339 -6.21 -12.37 -23.32
N GLY A 340 -5.73 -11.68 -24.36
CA GLY A 340 -6.40 -11.22 -25.58
C GLY A 340 -7.29 -12.26 -26.24
N ASN A 341 -8.47 -11.89 -26.73
CA ASN A 341 -9.20 -12.72 -27.68
C ASN A 341 -8.62 -12.52 -29.08
N ALA A 342 -8.69 -13.56 -29.92
CA ALA A 342 -8.36 -13.44 -31.34
C ALA A 342 -9.13 -14.40 -32.25
N GLU A 343 -9.03 -14.19 -33.57
CA GLU A 343 -9.50 -15.20 -34.54
C GLU A 343 -8.56 -16.42 -34.58
N GLY A 344 -7.27 -16.20 -34.30
CA GLY A 344 -6.30 -17.25 -34.05
C GLY A 344 -6.26 -17.67 -32.58
N PRO A 345 -5.10 -18.09 -32.05
CA PRO A 345 -4.93 -18.37 -30.63
C PRO A 345 -5.19 -17.15 -29.75
N ASP A 346 -6.00 -17.36 -28.71
CA ASP A 346 -6.12 -16.42 -27.60
C ASP A 346 -4.77 -16.24 -26.91
N GLY A 347 -4.58 -15.06 -26.31
CA GLY A 347 -3.41 -14.76 -25.51
C GLY A 347 -3.39 -15.61 -24.24
N SER A 348 -2.19 -15.91 -23.74
CA SER A 348 -2.06 -16.60 -22.45
C SER A 348 -2.51 -15.70 -21.31
N SER A 349 -3.29 -16.25 -20.37
CA SER A 349 -3.59 -15.61 -19.09
C SER A 349 -2.33 -15.42 -18.25
N GLY A 350 -2.28 -14.32 -17.48
CA GLY A 350 -1.23 -14.03 -16.53
C GLY A 350 -1.44 -14.77 -15.21
N SER A 351 -0.34 -15.10 -14.54
CA SER A 351 -0.36 -15.69 -13.20
C SER A 351 -0.59 -14.62 -12.13
N GLY A 352 -1.21 -15.00 -11.01
CA GLY A 352 -1.22 -14.20 -9.79
C GLY A 352 0.18 -14.14 -9.16
N GLY A 353 0.42 -13.12 -8.33
CA GLY A 353 1.57 -13.14 -7.44
C GLY A 353 1.27 -13.94 -6.16
N PHE A 354 2.15 -13.81 -5.15
CA PHE A 354 1.95 -14.51 -3.88
C PHE A 354 0.57 -14.17 -3.28
N GLY A 355 -0.25 -15.18 -2.99
CA GLY A 355 -1.61 -15.02 -2.48
C GLY A 355 -2.62 -14.47 -3.50
N GLY A 356 -2.18 -13.95 -4.65
CA GLY A 356 -3.06 -13.52 -5.72
C GLY A 356 -3.59 -14.70 -6.53
N GLY A 357 -4.77 -14.52 -7.10
CA GLY A 357 -5.39 -15.46 -8.00
C GLY A 357 -4.75 -15.47 -9.39
N ASP A 358 -4.66 -16.64 -10.01
CA ASP A 358 -4.33 -16.74 -11.43
C ASP A 358 -5.52 -16.28 -12.28
N ALA A 359 -5.27 -15.62 -13.40
CA ALA A 359 -6.32 -15.51 -14.41
C ALA A 359 -6.60 -16.91 -14.95
N LEU A 360 -7.88 -17.28 -14.93
CA LEU A 360 -8.34 -18.55 -15.47
C LEU A 360 -8.47 -18.42 -17.00
N ASP A 361 -9.02 -19.41 -17.69
CA ASP A 361 -9.28 -19.35 -19.15
C ASP A 361 -9.95 -18.02 -19.55
N ALA A 362 -9.90 -17.67 -20.86
CA ALA A 362 -10.16 -16.37 -21.54
C ALA A 362 -11.34 -15.45 -21.08
N GLY A 363 -12.09 -15.80 -20.04
CA GLY A 363 -13.16 -15.01 -19.46
C GLY A 363 -12.85 -14.33 -18.12
N SER A 364 -12.02 -14.88 -17.22
CA SER A 364 -11.96 -14.42 -15.80
C SER A 364 -10.55 -14.12 -15.33
N SER A 365 -10.33 -12.90 -14.81
CA SER A 365 -9.04 -12.51 -14.26
C SER A 365 -8.83 -13.03 -12.83
N GLY A 366 -7.58 -12.97 -12.39
CA GLY A 366 -7.18 -13.30 -11.03
C GLY A 366 -7.64 -12.23 -10.04
N SER A 367 -8.08 -12.62 -8.86
CA SER A 367 -8.40 -11.68 -7.78
C SER A 367 -7.20 -11.42 -6.87
N GLY A 368 -7.23 -10.30 -6.15
CA GLY A 368 -6.18 -9.95 -5.20
C GLY A 368 -6.29 -10.69 -3.87
N ALA A 369 -5.23 -10.63 -3.08
CA ALA A 369 -5.14 -11.22 -1.75
C ALA A 369 -5.57 -10.23 -0.66
N GLY A 370 -6.08 -10.76 0.46
CA GLY A 370 -6.19 -10.04 1.72
C GLY A 370 -5.13 -10.55 2.69
N LEU A 371 -4.21 -9.70 3.11
CA LEU A 371 -3.04 -10.07 3.91
C LEU A 371 -2.98 -9.23 5.18
N GLY A 372 -3.07 -9.88 6.35
CA GLY A 372 -2.98 -9.20 7.64
C GLY A 372 -4.28 -8.46 7.96
N GLY A 373 -5.29 -9.16 8.49
CA GLY A 373 -6.59 -8.54 8.76
C GLY A 373 -6.49 -7.38 9.76
N ALA A 374 -5.61 -7.47 10.76
CA ALA A 374 -5.24 -6.32 11.59
C ALA A 374 -3.96 -5.64 11.10
N ILE A 375 -2.84 -6.37 11.03
CA ILE A 375 -1.50 -5.80 10.78
C ILE A 375 -0.85 -6.48 9.59
N PHE A 376 -0.32 -5.67 8.68
CA PHE A 376 0.67 -6.10 7.69
C PHE A 376 1.99 -5.39 7.95
N ILE A 377 3.09 -6.14 8.02
CA ILE A 377 4.44 -5.59 8.09
C ILE A 377 5.29 -6.02 6.88
N ARG A 378 5.82 -5.03 6.17
CA ARG A 378 6.66 -5.20 4.97
C ARG A 378 8.14 -5.33 5.33
N THR A 379 8.69 -4.45 6.17
CA THR A 379 10.06 -4.50 6.70
C THR A 379 10.15 -3.80 8.05
N GLY A 380 11.31 -3.92 8.70
CA GLY A 380 11.57 -3.33 10.01
C GLY A 380 11.30 -4.30 11.16
N SER A 381 11.01 -3.77 12.36
CA SER A 381 10.72 -4.58 13.53
C SER A 381 9.33 -4.29 14.10
N LEU A 382 8.67 -5.34 14.58
CA LEU A 382 7.40 -5.26 15.29
C LEU A 382 7.51 -6.02 16.60
N THR A 383 7.44 -5.31 17.72
CA THR A 383 7.40 -5.88 19.07
C THR A 383 5.98 -5.75 19.64
N ILE A 384 5.38 -6.85 20.08
CA ILE A 384 3.99 -6.88 20.57
C ILE A 384 3.93 -7.40 22.00
N GLN A 385 3.28 -6.68 22.91
CA GLN A 385 3.22 -7.06 24.33
C GLN A 385 1.84 -6.85 24.93
N ASN A 386 1.30 -7.85 25.63
CA ASN A 386 0.02 -7.72 26.36
C ASN A 386 -1.11 -7.22 25.44
N THR A 387 -1.22 -7.76 24.23
CA THR A 387 -2.11 -7.25 23.18
C THR A 387 -3.13 -8.32 22.80
N THR A 388 -4.33 -7.91 22.43
CA THR A 388 -5.40 -8.82 21.98
C THR A 388 -5.74 -8.58 20.52
N PHE A 389 -5.83 -9.65 19.74
CA PHE A 389 -6.39 -9.66 18.38
C PHE A 389 -7.70 -10.44 18.38
N GLU A 390 -8.81 -9.74 18.18
CA GLU A 390 -10.15 -10.30 18.20
C GLU A 390 -10.91 -10.07 16.90
N SER A 391 -11.46 -11.14 16.33
CA SER A 391 -12.37 -11.09 15.18
C SER A 391 -11.82 -10.35 13.95
N ASN A 392 -10.50 -10.41 13.73
CA ASN A 392 -9.88 -9.81 12.55
C ASN A 392 -9.95 -10.78 11.36
N LEU A 393 -10.16 -10.25 10.15
CA LEU A 393 -10.44 -11.01 8.95
C LEU A 393 -9.45 -10.69 7.82
N ALA A 394 -8.87 -11.73 7.23
CA ALA A 394 -8.14 -11.64 5.96
C ALA A 394 -8.86 -12.47 4.89
N ALA A 395 -9.28 -11.83 3.79
CA ALA A 395 -10.03 -12.46 2.71
C ALA A 395 -9.48 -12.08 1.34
N GLY A 396 -9.38 -13.05 0.43
CA GLY A 396 -9.11 -12.75 -0.98
C GLY A 396 -10.31 -12.13 -1.68
N GLY A 397 -10.07 -11.48 -2.82
CA GLY A 397 -11.14 -10.97 -3.68
C GLY A 397 -11.87 -12.08 -4.42
N GLU A 398 -13.06 -11.77 -4.93
CA GLU A 398 -13.88 -12.68 -5.72
C GLU A 398 -13.35 -12.82 -7.16
N GLY A 399 -13.69 -13.92 -7.83
CA GLY A 399 -13.50 -14.07 -9.28
C GLY A 399 -12.19 -14.69 -9.77
N GLY A 400 -11.22 -14.99 -8.90
CA GLY A 400 -9.94 -15.56 -9.37
C GLY A 400 -9.11 -16.35 -8.37
N GLY A 401 -9.62 -16.65 -7.17
CA GLY A 401 -8.91 -17.49 -6.20
C GLY A 401 -7.82 -16.79 -5.40
N GLY A 402 -7.90 -15.46 -5.26
CA GLY A 402 -7.12 -14.70 -4.29
C GLY A 402 -7.29 -15.25 -2.87
N GLN A 403 -6.24 -15.13 -2.06
CA GLN A 403 -6.12 -15.78 -0.76
C GLN A 403 -6.28 -14.79 0.39
N GLY A 404 -6.88 -15.25 1.48
CA GLY A 404 -6.85 -14.58 2.78
C GLY A 404 -5.80 -15.22 3.70
N LEU A 405 -4.78 -14.47 4.15
CA LEU A 405 -3.70 -14.99 5.00
C LEU A 405 -3.41 -14.07 6.20
N GLY A 406 -3.20 -14.67 7.37
CA GLY A 406 -2.90 -13.96 8.62
C GLY A 406 -4.05 -13.05 9.05
N GLY A 407 -5.11 -13.62 9.63
CA GLY A 407 -6.31 -12.88 10.03
C GLY A 407 -5.98 -11.76 11.02
N ALA A 408 -5.01 -11.98 11.91
CA ALA A 408 -4.43 -10.92 12.73
C ALA A 408 -3.20 -10.29 12.06
N ILE A 409 -2.12 -11.07 11.87
CA ILE A 409 -0.80 -10.53 11.49
C ILE A 409 -0.30 -11.22 10.22
N PHE A 410 0.16 -10.41 9.27
CA PHE A 410 0.95 -10.87 8.13
C PHE A 410 2.34 -10.22 8.14
N ALA A 411 3.37 -11.03 8.26
CA ALA A 411 4.76 -10.62 8.08
C ALA A 411 5.27 -11.05 6.70
N LEU A 412 5.82 -10.11 5.94
CA LEU A 412 6.39 -10.40 4.63
C LEU A 412 7.51 -11.46 4.75
N HIS A 413 7.48 -12.46 3.88
CA HIS A 413 8.37 -13.64 3.97
C HIS A 413 9.27 -13.82 2.73
N THR A 414 9.19 -12.92 1.77
CA THR A 414 9.98 -12.96 0.52
C THR A 414 10.52 -11.58 0.17
N LEU A 415 11.70 -11.54 -0.45
CA LEU A 415 12.37 -10.33 -0.96
C LEU A 415 12.19 -10.16 -2.47
N SER A 416 11.49 -11.08 -3.12
CA SER A 416 11.26 -11.05 -4.55
C SER A 416 9.82 -11.41 -4.89
N ASN A 417 9.37 -10.84 -6.00
CA ASN A 417 8.09 -11.12 -6.62
C ASN A 417 8.27 -12.19 -7.72
N ALA A 418 7.34 -13.14 -7.80
CA ALA A 418 7.42 -14.26 -8.75
C ALA A 418 7.37 -13.80 -10.21
N ASN A 419 6.74 -12.64 -10.48
CA ASN A 419 6.64 -12.07 -11.83
C ASN A 419 7.91 -11.35 -12.30
N GLY A 420 8.95 -11.26 -11.47
CA GLY A 420 10.22 -10.59 -11.79
C GLY A 420 10.22 -9.07 -11.58
N ASN A 421 9.06 -8.43 -11.38
CA ASN A 421 8.94 -7.03 -10.99
C ASN A 421 9.08 -6.90 -9.46
N ASN A 422 10.32 -6.69 -9.01
CA ASN A 422 10.65 -6.50 -7.60
C ASN A 422 10.48 -5.05 -7.11
N GLN A 423 9.87 -4.16 -7.90
CA GLN A 423 9.60 -2.80 -7.44
C GLN A 423 8.66 -2.83 -6.23
N GLY A 424 9.10 -2.21 -5.13
CA GLY A 424 8.35 -2.16 -3.87
C GLY A 424 8.67 -3.28 -2.88
N MET A 425 9.38 -4.34 -3.29
CA MET A 425 9.90 -5.35 -2.36
C MET A 425 11.04 -4.75 -1.51
N PRO A 426 11.12 -5.07 -0.21
CA PRO A 426 12.19 -4.58 0.67
C PRO A 426 13.53 -5.26 0.39
N LEU A 427 14.62 -4.70 0.94
CA LEU A 427 15.94 -5.32 0.93
C LEU A 427 16.14 -6.30 2.10
N ALA A 428 15.31 -6.19 3.15
CA ALA A 428 15.32 -7.06 4.31
C ALA A 428 13.90 -7.48 4.73
N LEU A 429 13.76 -8.71 5.22
CA LEU A 429 12.51 -9.21 5.78
C LEU A 429 12.27 -8.59 7.16
N PRO A 430 11.00 -8.38 7.54
CA PRO A 430 10.67 -7.89 8.86
C PRO A 430 10.97 -8.92 9.94
N THR A 431 11.14 -8.44 11.18
CA THR A 431 11.18 -9.27 12.38
C THR A 431 9.95 -8.98 13.22
N VAL A 432 9.25 -10.02 13.65
CA VAL A 432 8.12 -9.91 14.58
C VAL A 432 8.46 -10.69 15.84
N GLU A 433 8.34 -10.03 16.98
CA GLU A 433 8.60 -10.61 18.30
C GLU A 433 7.57 -10.11 19.31
N GLY A 434 7.42 -10.81 20.43
CA GLY A 434 6.42 -10.41 21.41
C GLY A 434 6.21 -11.43 22.51
N CYS A 435 5.20 -11.17 23.33
CA CYS A 435 4.77 -12.00 24.44
C CYS A 435 3.41 -11.52 24.99
N ASP A 436 2.69 -12.40 25.70
CA ASP A 436 1.35 -12.15 26.24
C ASP A 436 0.37 -11.64 25.15
N VAL A 437 0.44 -12.20 23.95
CA VAL A 437 -0.48 -11.87 22.86
C VAL A 437 -1.63 -12.88 22.82
N THR A 438 -2.86 -12.38 22.98
CA THR A 438 -4.06 -13.23 22.91
C THR A 438 -4.70 -13.13 21.52
N PHE A 439 -5.04 -14.27 20.95
CA PHE A 439 -5.76 -14.37 19.67
C PHE A 439 -7.12 -15.05 19.88
N SER A 440 -8.19 -14.44 19.37
CA SER A 440 -9.53 -15.01 19.45
C SER A 440 -10.37 -14.67 18.23
N PHE A 441 -10.99 -15.68 17.62
CA PHE A 441 -11.94 -15.52 16.50
C PHE A 441 -11.38 -14.81 15.26
N ASN A 442 -10.06 -14.72 15.09
CA ASN A 442 -9.50 -14.24 13.82
C ASN A 442 -9.73 -15.29 12.73
N ASP A 443 -9.89 -14.83 11.49
CA ASP A 443 -10.12 -15.70 10.35
C ASP A 443 -9.24 -15.27 9.17
N ALA A 444 -8.72 -16.27 8.47
CA ALA A 444 -8.01 -16.10 7.22
C ALA A 444 -8.51 -17.18 6.27
N GLY A 445 -9.12 -16.76 5.16
CA GLY A 445 -9.86 -17.65 4.26
C GLY A 445 -9.02 -18.81 3.69
N ASN A 446 -7.70 -18.69 3.71
CA ASN A 446 -6.75 -19.68 3.22
C ASN A 446 -5.65 -20.00 4.24
N ALA A 447 -5.94 -19.87 5.53
CA ALA A 447 -5.04 -20.24 6.61
C ALA A 447 -4.43 -21.65 6.43
N GLY A 448 -3.12 -21.75 6.64
CA GLY A 448 -2.45 -23.02 6.84
C GLY A 448 -2.79 -23.67 8.19
N VAL A 449 -2.00 -24.67 8.55
CA VAL A 449 -2.11 -25.40 9.84
C VAL A 449 -0.81 -25.34 10.65
N SER A 450 0.15 -24.52 10.23
CA SER A 450 1.43 -24.40 10.90
C SER A 450 1.43 -23.23 11.89
N ASP A 451 2.38 -23.23 12.81
CA ASP A 451 2.54 -22.13 13.75
C ASP A 451 2.82 -20.77 13.07
N THR A 452 3.46 -20.78 11.89
CA THR A 452 3.78 -19.57 11.11
C THR A 452 2.82 -19.31 9.95
N ASP A 453 1.76 -20.10 9.80
CA ASP A 453 0.73 -19.97 8.77
C ASP A 453 -0.54 -20.65 9.28
N ASN A 454 -1.41 -19.85 9.87
CA ASN A 454 -2.70 -20.21 10.45
C ASN A 454 -3.69 -19.03 10.38
N SER A 455 -4.86 -19.15 11.01
CA SER A 455 -5.89 -18.12 11.01
C SER A 455 -5.45 -16.81 11.69
N ASP A 456 -4.50 -16.87 12.62
CA ASP A 456 -4.01 -15.70 13.35
C ASP A 456 -2.82 -15.06 12.64
N THR A 457 -1.79 -15.86 12.32
CA THR A 457 -0.49 -15.36 11.85
C THR A 457 -0.06 -15.97 10.53
N PHE A 458 0.66 -15.16 9.74
CA PHE A 458 1.46 -15.61 8.61
C PHE A 458 2.86 -15.00 8.68
N GLY A 459 3.90 -15.80 8.47
CA GLY A 459 5.29 -15.36 8.43
C GLY A 459 5.92 -15.07 9.80
N THR A 460 5.18 -15.28 10.89
CA THR A 460 5.65 -15.17 12.28
C THR A 460 5.05 -16.29 13.13
N SER A 461 5.80 -16.74 14.13
CA SER A 461 5.32 -17.75 15.10
C SER A 461 4.17 -17.18 15.92
N ARG A 462 3.09 -17.95 16.05
CA ARG A 462 1.97 -17.63 16.94
C ARG A 462 2.33 -18.01 18.37
N ASP A 463 2.94 -19.18 18.55
CA ASP A 463 3.34 -19.72 19.84
C ASP A 463 4.35 -18.81 20.55
N ASP A 464 5.36 -18.29 19.83
CA ASP A 464 6.34 -17.33 20.39
C ASP A 464 5.67 -16.05 20.90
N LEU A 465 4.57 -15.60 20.27
CA LEU A 465 3.82 -14.40 20.67
C LEU A 465 2.88 -14.64 21.87
N ASP A 466 2.40 -15.87 22.05
CA ASP A 466 1.54 -16.29 23.16
C ASP A 466 2.35 -16.59 24.45
N GLU A 467 3.68 -16.68 24.35
CA GLU A 467 4.52 -16.89 25.54
C GLU A 467 4.35 -15.77 26.57
N THR A 468 4.33 -16.13 27.85
CA THR A 468 4.24 -15.13 28.91
C THR A 468 5.46 -14.23 28.89
N CYS A 469 5.24 -12.91 28.96
CA CYS A 469 6.35 -11.97 28.99
C CYS A 469 7.24 -12.30 30.18
N PRO A 470 8.58 -12.29 29.99
CA PRO A 470 9.48 -12.38 31.14
C PRO A 470 9.04 -11.31 32.12
N PRO A 471 8.89 -11.65 33.43
CA PRO A 471 8.51 -10.66 34.41
C PRO A 471 9.49 -9.51 34.25
N ILE A 472 8.95 -8.29 34.23
CA ILE A 472 9.76 -7.08 34.28
C ILE A 472 10.42 -7.14 35.66
N PHE A 473 11.53 -7.86 35.76
CA PHE A 473 12.37 -7.79 36.93
C PHE A 473 12.74 -6.31 37.00
N GLU A 474 12.34 -5.66 38.09
CA GLU A 474 12.86 -4.36 38.52
C GLU A 474 14.37 -4.50 38.84
N ASP A 475 15.16 -4.96 37.88
CA ASP A 475 16.60 -5.03 37.92
C ASP A 475 17.11 -3.59 37.90
N ARG A 476 17.14 -2.96 39.09
CA ARG A 476 18.25 -2.13 39.62
C ARG A 476 17.87 -1.15 40.75
N PHE A 477 17.17 -1.55 41.82
CA PHE A 477 17.09 -0.67 43.01
C PHE A 477 17.31 -1.30 44.39
N GLU A 478 17.88 -2.50 44.50
CA GLU A 478 18.33 -3.02 45.82
C GLU A 478 19.72 -3.63 45.72
N ASP A 479 20.77 -2.81 45.91
CA ASP A 479 21.84 -2.97 46.91
C ASP A 479 23.07 -2.14 46.55
N ASP A 480 23.08 -0.89 47.03
CA ASP A 480 24.30 -0.20 47.44
C ASP A 480 23.94 0.48 48.79
N SER A 481 23.89 -0.33 49.85
CA SER A 481 23.83 0.15 51.24
C SER A 481 24.99 -0.38 52.07
#